data_AF-A0A6L9ZBD5-F1
#
_entry.id   AF-A0A6L9ZBD5-F1
#
_cell.length_a   1.000
_cell.length_b   1.000
_cell.length_c   1.000
_cell.angle_alpha   90.00
_cell.angle_beta   90.00
_cell.angle_gamma   90.00
#
_symmetry.space_group_name_H-M   'P 1'
#
loop_
_entity.id
_entity.type
_entity.pdbx_description
1 polymer ?
#
loop_
_entity_poly.entity_id
_entity_poly.type
_entity_poly.pdbx_seq_one_letter_code
_entity_poly.pdbx_strand_id
1 'polypeptide(L)'
;MPRLPITRREMTVIWRNLRRLQREGVPEELDIQGTINQICQMGCFLNPVLQPRRKNQVKLVLLIDREGSMSPFNLLMEALQASVEKGGLLHNTSVYYFHNCPRGYIFPQPNLTKPDPIEEILSKEAYGNSVVIISDAGAARRTYNSERFNQTQTFIKRLRRYTYLYGWLNPVPKFQWRTTTAEDIATIVPMYPINREGLNDLVKILLGYPFPTGVGL
;
A
#
# COMPACT_ATOMS: atom_id res chain seq x y z
N MET A 1 19.69 -1.31 20.90
CA MET A 1 19.02 -0.84 19.66
C MET A 1 17.59 -0.44 19.99
N PRO A 2 17.07 0.67 19.46
CA PRO A 2 15.67 1.03 19.66
C PRO A 2 14.77 -0.09 19.12
N ARG A 3 13.84 -0.59 19.94
CA ARG A 3 12.86 -1.59 19.50
C ARG A 3 11.86 -0.91 18.56
N LEU A 4 11.78 -1.40 17.33
CA LEU A 4 10.74 -0.98 16.39
C LEU A 4 9.35 -1.36 16.96
N PRO A 5 8.30 -0.57 16.68
CA PRO A 5 6.93 -0.85 17.14
C PRO A 5 6.35 -2.15 16.55
N ILE A 6 6.93 -2.63 15.45
CA ILE A 6 6.59 -3.89 14.81
C ILE A 6 7.85 -4.51 14.21
N THR A 7 7.96 -5.84 14.23
CA THR A 7 9.10 -6.54 13.64
C THR A 7 8.95 -6.67 12.11
N ARG A 8 10.09 -6.75 11.40
CA ARG A 8 10.09 -6.99 9.94
C ARG A 8 9.39 -8.29 9.54
N ARG A 9 9.48 -9.32 10.39
CA ARG A 9 8.81 -10.61 10.16
C ARG A 9 7.29 -10.45 10.23
N GLU A 10 6.79 -9.73 11.23
CA GLU A 10 5.34 -9.46 11.35
C GLU A 10 4.84 -8.62 10.18
N MET A 11 5.56 -7.56 9.79
CA MET A 11 5.20 -6.77 8.60
C MET A 11 5.11 -7.66 7.35
N THR A 12 6.12 -8.51 7.13
CA THR A 12 6.14 -9.48 6.02
C THR A 12 4.89 -10.38 6.02
N VAL A 13 4.51 -10.91 7.18
CA VAL A 13 3.33 -11.77 7.30
C VAL A 13 2.05 -11.00 6.97
N ILE A 14 1.92 -9.76 7.41
CA ILE A 14 0.75 -8.92 7.12
C ILE A 14 0.67 -8.60 5.62
N TRP A 15 1.78 -8.20 4.99
CA TRP A 15 1.80 -7.93 3.55
C TRP A 15 1.43 -9.14 2.70
N ARG A 16 1.77 -10.36 3.15
CA ARG A 16 1.35 -11.60 2.49
C ARG A 16 -0.16 -11.81 2.49
N ASN A 17 -0.93 -11.12 3.33
CA ASN A 17 -2.38 -11.18 3.30
C ASN A 17 -2.99 -10.27 2.22
N LEU A 18 -2.20 -9.34 1.66
CA LEU A 18 -2.63 -8.51 0.54
C LEU A 18 -2.59 -9.34 -0.76
N ARG A 19 -3.65 -10.14 -0.96
CA ARG A 19 -3.76 -11.06 -2.10
C ARG A 19 -5.00 -10.80 -2.93
N ARG A 20 -4.80 -10.66 -4.24
CA ARG A 20 -5.84 -10.78 -5.26
C ARG A 20 -5.41 -11.89 -6.20
N LEU A 21 -5.90 -13.10 -5.91
CA LEU A 21 -5.46 -14.32 -6.59
C LEU A 21 -6.23 -14.49 -7.89
N GLN A 22 -5.51 -14.57 -9.01
CA GLN A 22 -6.06 -14.88 -10.32
C GLN A 22 -5.32 -16.07 -10.92
N ARG A 23 -6.03 -16.92 -11.67
CA ARG A 23 -5.42 -18.00 -12.45
C ARG A 23 -4.79 -17.41 -13.70
N GLU A 24 -3.50 -17.61 -13.89
CA GLU A 24 -2.77 -17.08 -15.04
C GLU A 24 -1.60 -18.00 -15.40
N GLY A 25 -1.34 -18.16 -16.70
CA GLY A 25 -0.23 -18.93 -17.24
C GLY A 25 -0.65 -20.32 -17.71
N VAL A 26 0.34 -21.21 -17.80
CA VAL A 26 0.14 -22.57 -18.32
C VAL A 26 -0.65 -23.40 -17.30
N PRO A 27 -1.60 -24.24 -17.76
CA PRO A 27 -2.27 -25.22 -16.91
C PRO A 27 -1.28 -26.25 -16.36
N GLU A 28 -1.00 -26.16 -15.07
CA GLU A 28 -0.04 -27.03 -14.35
C GLU A 28 -0.62 -27.59 -13.05
N GLU A 29 -1.79 -27.11 -12.62
CA GLU A 29 -2.46 -27.51 -11.39
C GLU A 29 -3.64 -28.44 -11.73
N LEU A 30 -3.82 -29.53 -11.00
CA LEU A 30 -4.96 -30.43 -11.19
C LEU A 30 -6.27 -29.71 -10.86
N ASP A 31 -7.19 -29.63 -11.82
CA ASP A 31 -8.58 -29.27 -11.59
C ASP A 31 -9.38 -30.51 -11.21
N ILE A 32 -9.51 -30.74 -9.91
CA ILE A 32 -10.25 -31.88 -9.36
C ILE A 32 -11.71 -31.85 -9.84
N GLN A 33 -12.35 -30.69 -9.82
CA GLN A 33 -13.77 -30.57 -10.19
C GLN A 33 -13.96 -30.74 -11.71
N GLY A 34 -13.10 -30.12 -12.51
CA GLY A 34 -13.08 -30.31 -13.96
C GLY A 34 -12.87 -31.79 -14.33
N THR A 35 -11.94 -32.46 -13.64
CA THR A 35 -11.64 -33.88 -13.85
C THR A 35 -12.82 -34.77 -13.48
N ILE A 36 -13.45 -34.54 -12.32
CA ILE A 36 -14.64 -35.31 -11.90
C ILE A 36 -15.77 -35.13 -12.91
N ASN A 37 -16.04 -33.90 -13.34
CA ASN A 37 -17.08 -33.62 -14.33
C ASN A 37 -16.82 -34.32 -15.66
N GLN A 38 -15.56 -34.33 -16.12
CA GLN A 38 -15.16 -35.04 -17.33
C GLN A 38 -15.42 -36.55 -17.21
N ILE A 39 -15.04 -37.15 -16.07
CA ILE A 39 -15.28 -38.58 -15.80
C ILE A 39 -16.78 -38.88 -15.82
N CYS A 40 -17.59 -38.05 -15.14
CA CYS A 40 -19.04 -38.24 -15.09
C CYS A 40 -19.70 -38.14 -16.47
N GLN A 41 -19.21 -37.26 -17.34
CA GLN A 41 -19.75 -37.08 -18.68
C GLN A 41 -19.31 -38.17 -19.68
N MET A 42 -18.05 -38.59 -19.60
CA MET A 42 -17.46 -39.54 -20.55
C MET A 42 -17.59 -41.00 -20.11
N GLY A 43 -17.89 -41.25 -18.83
CA GLY A 43 -17.95 -42.59 -18.24
C GLY A 43 -16.59 -43.27 -18.06
N CYS A 44 -15.48 -42.57 -18.35
CA CYS A 44 -14.13 -43.08 -18.18
C CYS A 44 -13.14 -41.94 -17.88
N PHE A 45 -12.04 -42.28 -17.22
CA PHE A 45 -10.94 -41.35 -16.96
C PHE A 45 -9.93 -41.42 -18.10
N LEU A 46 -9.83 -40.35 -18.90
CA LEU A 46 -8.86 -40.24 -19.98
C LEU A 46 -7.58 -39.55 -19.53
N ASN A 47 -7.71 -38.30 -19.08
CA ASN A 47 -6.62 -37.45 -18.63
C ASN A 47 -7.10 -36.52 -17.52
N PRO A 48 -6.22 -36.06 -16.62
CA PRO A 48 -6.56 -35.01 -15.67
C PRO A 48 -6.83 -33.69 -16.39
N VAL A 49 -7.89 -32.98 -15.98
CA VAL A 49 -8.12 -31.60 -16.39
C VAL A 49 -7.14 -30.72 -15.60
N LEU A 50 -6.34 -29.94 -16.31
CA LEU A 50 -5.40 -29.00 -15.71
C LEU A 50 -5.95 -27.58 -15.77
N GLN A 51 -5.59 -26.78 -14.76
CA GLN A 51 -5.87 -25.36 -14.71
C GLN A 51 -4.61 -24.57 -14.32
N PRO A 52 -4.53 -23.28 -14.66
CA PRO A 52 -3.40 -22.46 -14.25
C PRO A 52 -3.36 -22.23 -12.74
N ARG A 53 -2.15 -22.16 -12.19
CA ARG A 53 -1.93 -21.85 -10.78
C ARG A 53 -2.44 -20.45 -10.45
N ARG A 54 -2.93 -20.26 -9.21
CA ARG A 54 -3.28 -18.92 -8.72
C ARG A 54 -2.02 -18.12 -8.41
N LYS A 55 -1.87 -16.97 -9.04
CA LYS A 55 -0.82 -15.98 -8.72
C LYS A 55 -1.44 -14.74 -8.11
N ASN A 56 -0.72 -14.10 -7.19
CA ASN A 56 -1.12 -12.81 -6.66
C ASN A 56 -0.92 -11.76 -7.76
N GLN A 57 -1.95 -10.96 -8.02
CA GLN A 57 -1.94 -9.90 -9.05
C GLN A 57 -1.84 -8.49 -8.45
N VAL A 58 -1.67 -8.37 -7.12
CA VAL A 58 -1.57 -7.05 -6.49
C VAL A 58 -0.30 -6.35 -6.96
N LYS A 59 -0.49 -5.19 -7.59
CA LYS A 59 0.54 -4.17 -7.80
C LYS A 59 0.39 -3.11 -6.70
N LEU A 60 1.50 -2.76 -6.07
CA LEU A 60 1.55 -1.81 -4.96
C LEU A 60 2.49 -0.66 -5.29
N VAL A 61 1.99 0.56 -5.15
CA VAL A 61 2.79 1.79 -5.23
C VAL A 61 3.04 2.31 -3.82
N LEU A 62 4.32 2.42 -3.44
CA LEU A 62 4.73 3.05 -2.19
C LEU A 62 5.18 4.48 -2.46
N LEU A 63 4.56 5.44 -1.78
CA LEU A 63 4.97 6.85 -1.77
C LEU A 63 5.54 7.17 -0.40
N ILE A 64 6.84 7.46 -0.31
CA ILE A 64 7.56 7.61 0.96
C ILE A 64 8.07 9.04 1.12
N ASP A 65 7.67 9.69 2.20
CA ASP A 65 8.18 11.00 2.58
C ASP A 65 9.63 10.89 3.08
N ARG A 66 10.49 11.74 2.54
CA ARG A 66 11.91 11.83 2.88
C ARG A 66 12.25 13.22 3.41
N GLU A 67 13.31 13.23 4.21
CA GLU A 67 13.90 14.41 4.86
C GLU A 67 13.06 14.99 6.02
N GLY A 68 13.61 16.04 6.65
CA GLY A 68 12.96 16.78 7.73
C GLY A 68 12.55 15.89 8.90
N SER A 69 11.26 15.93 9.23
CA SER A 69 10.69 15.24 10.40
C SER A 69 10.58 13.71 10.23
N MET A 70 10.88 13.18 9.04
CA MET A 70 10.95 11.74 8.80
C MET A 70 12.29 11.10 9.18
N SER A 71 13.34 11.91 9.39
CA SER A 71 14.71 11.43 9.68
C SER A 71 14.80 10.43 10.85
N PRO A 72 14.09 10.62 11.98
CA PRO A 72 14.10 9.67 13.10
C PRO A 72 13.49 8.30 12.76
N PHE A 73 12.72 8.19 11.68
CA PHE A 73 11.98 6.98 11.29
C PHE A 73 12.64 6.21 10.14
N ASN A 74 13.80 6.65 9.64
CA ASN A 74 14.48 6.03 8.49
C ASN A 74 14.65 4.51 8.65
N LEU A 75 15.10 4.04 9.82
CA LEU A 75 15.26 2.60 10.08
C LEU A 75 13.93 1.83 9.99
N LEU A 76 12.82 2.43 10.45
CA LEU A 76 11.49 1.85 10.33
C LEU A 76 11.02 1.83 8.87
N MET A 77 11.28 2.90 8.12
CA MET A 77 10.94 2.99 6.69
C MET A 77 11.70 1.95 5.87
N GLU A 78 13.00 1.79 6.11
CA GLU A 78 13.83 0.76 5.47
C GLU A 78 13.33 -0.64 5.79
N ALA A 79 13.01 -0.91 7.06
CA ALA A 79 12.47 -2.20 7.48
C ALA A 79 11.10 -2.49 6.83
N LEU A 80 10.25 -1.47 6.69
CA LEU A 80 8.94 -1.57 6.05
C LEU A 80 9.08 -1.81 4.55
N GLN A 81 9.85 -0.99 3.84
CA GLN A 81 10.13 -1.16 2.41
C GLN A 81 10.70 -2.54 2.13
N ALA A 82 11.70 -2.97 2.89
CA ALA A 82 12.30 -4.29 2.76
C ALA A 82 11.35 -5.45 3.14
N SER A 83 10.28 -5.20 3.91
CA SER A 83 9.25 -6.21 4.21
C SER A 83 8.27 -6.39 3.04
N VAL A 84 8.00 -5.31 2.30
CA VAL A 84 7.16 -5.32 1.11
C VAL A 84 7.91 -5.98 -0.05
N GLU A 85 9.07 -5.43 -0.43
CA GLU A 85 9.82 -5.85 -1.63
C GLU A 85 10.29 -7.30 -1.56
N LYS A 86 10.79 -7.75 -0.40
CA LYS A 86 11.40 -9.07 -0.24
C LYS A 86 10.45 -10.11 0.36
N GLY A 87 9.35 -9.67 0.97
CA GLY A 87 8.52 -10.52 1.83
C GLY A 87 7.06 -10.65 1.42
N GLY A 88 6.50 -9.62 0.76
CA GLY A 88 5.07 -9.49 0.51
C GLY A 88 4.50 -10.45 -0.53
N LEU A 89 5.33 -11.04 -1.40
CA LEU A 89 4.88 -11.90 -2.51
C LEU A 89 3.81 -11.19 -3.38
N LEU A 90 4.02 -9.91 -3.61
CA LEU A 90 3.19 -9.08 -4.48
C LEU A 90 3.63 -9.28 -5.94
N HIS A 91 2.74 -8.99 -6.89
CA HIS A 91 3.06 -9.09 -8.32
C HIS A 91 4.14 -8.10 -8.72
N ASN A 92 3.95 -6.84 -8.31
CA ASN A 92 4.90 -5.76 -8.53
C ASN A 92 4.85 -4.77 -7.37
N THR A 93 5.98 -4.14 -7.07
CA THR A 93 6.06 -3.03 -6.12
C THR A 93 6.88 -1.90 -6.74
N SER A 94 6.27 -0.73 -6.87
CA SER A 94 6.91 0.49 -7.38
C SER A 94 7.10 1.46 -6.21
N VAL A 95 8.31 1.99 -6.02
CA VAL A 95 8.63 2.87 -4.88
C VAL A 95 9.01 4.26 -5.40
N TYR A 96 8.36 5.28 -4.85
CA TYR A 96 8.64 6.68 -5.11
C TYR A 96 8.74 7.47 -3.81
N TYR A 97 9.41 8.60 -3.88
CA TYR A 97 9.71 9.47 -2.76
C TYR A 97 9.16 10.87 -3.00
N PHE A 98 8.85 11.59 -1.93
CA PHE A 98 8.43 12.98 -1.94
C PHE A 98 8.91 13.70 -0.68
N HIS A 99 8.71 15.03 -0.61
CA HIS A 99 9.02 15.81 0.58
C HIS A 99 7.75 16.52 1.09
N ASN A 100 7.31 16.19 2.31
CA ASN A 100 6.09 16.65 2.99
C ASN A 100 4.75 16.31 2.31
N CYS A 101 4.60 16.60 1.01
CA CYS A 101 3.40 16.28 0.24
C CYS A 101 3.77 16.10 -1.25
N PRO A 102 3.23 15.09 -1.95
CA PRO A 102 3.42 14.94 -3.39
C PRO A 102 2.82 16.12 -4.16
N ARG A 103 3.67 16.98 -4.73
CA ARG A 103 3.24 18.19 -5.46
C ARG A 103 3.90 18.28 -6.82
N GLY A 104 3.12 18.05 -7.87
CA GLY A 104 3.55 18.16 -9.27
C GLY A 104 4.48 17.02 -9.71
N TYR A 105 5.43 16.65 -8.87
CA TYR A 105 6.44 15.63 -9.14
C TYR A 105 6.66 14.72 -7.94
N ILE A 106 7.16 13.52 -8.22
CA ILE A 106 7.67 12.55 -7.24
C ILE A 106 8.99 11.98 -7.76
N PHE A 107 9.78 11.37 -6.89
CA PHE A 107 11.15 10.99 -7.20
C PHE A 107 11.32 9.47 -7.16
N PRO A 108 11.97 8.86 -8.15
CA PRO A 108 12.25 7.42 -8.15
C PRO A 108 13.36 7.04 -7.16
N GLN A 109 14.18 8.02 -6.73
CA GLN A 109 15.32 7.80 -5.84
C GLN A 109 15.17 8.54 -4.50
N PRO A 110 15.69 7.97 -3.40
CA PRO A 110 15.52 8.55 -2.06
C PRO A 110 16.29 9.86 -1.85
N ASN A 111 17.25 10.18 -2.72
CA ASN A 111 17.99 11.44 -2.74
C ASN A 111 17.22 12.59 -3.43
N LEU A 112 15.96 12.36 -3.81
CA LEU A 112 15.09 13.35 -4.46
C LEU A 112 15.68 13.95 -5.74
N THR A 113 16.37 13.12 -6.52
CA THR A 113 16.90 13.51 -7.84
C THR A 113 16.03 12.95 -8.97
N LYS A 114 16.07 13.61 -10.13
CA LYS A 114 15.34 13.23 -11.36
C LYS A 114 13.82 13.12 -11.12
N PRO A 115 13.13 14.25 -10.91
CA PRO A 115 11.68 14.25 -10.66
C PRO A 115 10.90 13.75 -11.88
N ASP A 116 9.94 12.87 -11.62
CA ASP A 116 8.95 12.43 -12.60
C ASP A 116 7.60 13.12 -12.33
N PRO A 117 6.86 13.56 -13.37
CA PRO A 117 5.55 14.16 -13.19
C PRO A 117 4.58 13.20 -12.48
N ILE A 118 3.93 13.69 -11.42
CA ILE A 118 3.06 12.84 -10.60
C ILE A 118 1.89 12.28 -11.40
N GLU A 119 1.37 13.03 -12.39
CA GLU A 119 0.24 12.60 -13.22
C GLU A 119 0.61 11.38 -14.07
N GLU A 120 1.83 11.33 -14.59
CA GLU A 120 2.34 10.23 -15.40
C GLU A 120 2.52 8.97 -14.54
N ILE A 121 3.05 9.13 -13.34
CA ILE A 121 3.20 8.00 -12.42
C ILE A 121 1.84 7.49 -11.93
N LEU A 122 0.91 8.38 -11.58
CA LEU A 122 -0.42 7.96 -11.14
C LEU A 122 -1.19 7.25 -12.26
N SER A 123 -1.12 7.74 -13.49
CA SER A 123 -1.79 7.09 -14.63
C SER A 123 -1.21 5.72 -14.94
N LYS A 124 0.12 5.57 -14.88
CA LYS A 124 0.83 4.33 -15.20
C LYS A 124 0.76 3.29 -14.07
N GLU A 125 1.03 3.71 -12.84
CA GLU A 125 1.29 2.81 -11.72
C GLU A 125 0.10 2.71 -10.76
N ALA A 126 -0.67 3.78 -10.54
CA ALA A 126 -1.74 3.79 -9.54
C ALA A 126 -3.11 3.34 -10.09
N TYR A 127 -3.35 3.44 -11.40
CA TYR A 127 -4.67 3.12 -11.98
C TYR A 127 -5.10 1.68 -11.68
N GLY A 128 -6.18 1.53 -10.90
CA GLY A 128 -6.70 0.23 -10.44
C GLY A 128 -5.84 -0.52 -9.41
N ASN A 129 -4.69 0.04 -9.01
CA ASN A 129 -3.71 -0.61 -8.15
C ASN A 129 -3.74 -0.04 -6.72
N SER A 130 -3.06 -0.74 -5.81
CA SER A 130 -2.97 -0.33 -4.41
C SER A 130 -1.92 0.75 -4.23
N VAL A 131 -2.22 1.80 -3.45
CA VAL A 131 -1.29 2.91 -3.17
C VAL A 131 -1.15 3.11 -1.68
N VAL A 132 0.07 3.14 -1.16
CA VAL A 132 0.35 3.41 0.25
C VAL A 132 1.23 4.64 0.36
N ILE A 133 0.73 5.62 1.10
CA ILE A 133 1.46 6.85 1.41
C ILE A 133 2.09 6.70 2.79
N ILE A 134 3.36 7.04 2.96
CA ILE A 134 4.08 6.90 4.21
C ILE A 134 4.70 8.25 4.58
N SER A 135 4.19 8.89 5.64
CA SER A 135 4.63 10.20 6.11
C SER A 135 4.12 10.48 7.51
N ASP A 136 4.83 11.34 8.25
CA ASP A 136 4.41 11.82 9.58
C ASP A 136 3.16 12.70 9.54
N ALA A 137 2.76 13.18 8.35
CA ALA A 137 1.64 14.10 8.16
C ALA A 137 1.74 15.37 9.05
N GLY A 138 2.94 15.74 9.49
CA GLY A 138 3.19 16.87 10.40
C GLY A 138 3.15 16.52 11.89
N ALA A 139 2.77 15.29 12.27
CA ALA A 139 2.67 14.86 13.66
C ALA A 139 4.02 14.91 14.40
N ALA A 140 5.14 14.59 13.73
CA ALA A 140 6.44 14.55 14.39
C ALA A 140 6.97 15.96 14.74
N ARG A 141 6.47 17.01 14.08
CA ARG A 141 6.79 18.41 14.42
C ARG A 141 5.89 18.99 15.50
N ARG A 142 4.78 18.31 15.84
CA ARG A 142 3.75 18.78 16.79
C ARG A 142 3.17 20.14 16.44
N THR A 143 3.04 20.44 15.14
CA THR A 143 2.51 21.71 14.65
C THR A 143 1.41 21.51 13.61
N TYR A 144 0.53 22.51 13.54
CA TYR A 144 -0.47 22.61 12.49
C TYR A 144 0.06 23.43 11.31
N ASN A 145 -0.18 22.95 10.10
CA ASN A 145 0.19 23.62 8.85
C ASN A 145 -0.95 23.46 7.84
N SER A 146 -1.71 24.56 7.64
CA SER A 146 -2.84 24.60 6.72
C SER A 146 -2.43 24.41 5.25
N GLU A 147 -1.25 24.87 4.85
CA GLU A 147 -0.74 24.66 3.49
C GLU A 147 -0.52 23.17 3.21
N ARG A 148 0.12 22.45 4.14
CA ARG A 148 0.32 20.99 4.06
C ARG A 148 -1.02 20.26 3.96
N PHE A 149 -2.01 20.65 4.77
CA PHE A 149 -3.35 20.07 4.70
C PHE A 149 -3.98 20.30 3.31
N ASN A 150 -3.98 21.54 2.81
CA ASN A 150 -4.55 21.88 1.49
C ASN A 150 -3.86 21.16 0.33
N GLN A 151 -2.53 21.06 0.38
CA GLN A 151 -1.75 20.31 -0.60
C GLN A 151 -2.10 18.82 -0.56
N THR A 152 -2.21 18.25 0.64
CA THR A 152 -2.57 16.83 0.83
C THR A 152 -3.99 16.57 0.34
N GLN A 153 -4.93 17.45 0.66
CA GLN A 153 -6.30 17.38 0.17
C GLN A 153 -6.35 17.37 -1.36
N THR A 154 -5.58 18.26 -2.01
CA THR A 154 -5.48 18.34 -3.47
C THR A 154 -4.89 17.07 -4.07
N PHE A 155 -3.85 16.51 -3.44
CA PHE A 155 -3.25 15.26 -3.87
C PHE A 155 -4.22 14.07 -3.73
N ILE A 156 -4.94 13.94 -2.61
CA ILE A 156 -5.93 12.86 -2.43
C ILE A 156 -7.09 13.00 -3.43
N LYS A 157 -7.59 14.22 -3.70
CA LYS A 157 -8.60 14.47 -4.75
C LYS A 157 -8.12 13.97 -6.11
N ARG A 158 -6.84 14.13 -6.42
CA ARG A 158 -6.22 13.66 -7.66
C ARG A 158 -6.06 12.15 -7.67
N LEU A 159 -5.52 11.56 -6.60
CA LEU A 159 -5.31 10.12 -6.47
C LEU A 159 -6.61 9.31 -6.64
N ARG A 160 -7.72 9.81 -6.09
CA ARG A 160 -9.06 9.19 -6.20
C ARG A 160 -9.54 8.98 -7.64
N ARG A 161 -9.00 9.73 -8.61
CA ARG A 161 -9.33 9.55 -10.04
C ARG A 161 -8.75 8.26 -10.62
N TYR A 162 -7.71 7.72 -9.99
CA TYR A 162 -6.98 6.54 -10.46
C TYR A 162 -7.30 5.27 -9.65
N THR A 163 -7.52 5.41 -8.35
CA THR A 163 -7.78 4.27 -7.47
C THR A 163 -8.54 4.68 -6.21
N TYR A 164 -9.35 3.76 -5.71
CA TYR A 164 -9.96 3.81 -4.38
C TYR A 164 -9.18 2.98 -3.35
N LEU A 165 -8.14 2.29 -3.78
CA LEU A 165 -7.36 1.34 -2.99
C LEU A 165 -6.13 2.03 -2.43
N TYR A 166 -6.34 3.06 -1.60
CA TYR A 166 -5.25 3.82 -1.02
C TYR A 166 -5.39 3.99 0.49
N GLY A 167 -4.25 4.11 1.16
CA GLY A 167 -4.20 4.41 2.58
C GLY A 167 -2.88 5.02 3.00
N TRP A 168 -2.83 5.50 4.24
CA TRP A 168 -1.70 6.23 4.79
C TRP A 168 -1.12 5.52 6.01
N LEU A 169 0.19 5.38 6.05
CA LEU A 169 0.95 4.90 7.20
C LEU A 169 1.71 6.04 7.85
N ASN A 170 1.43 6.28 9.11
CA ASN A 170 2.10 7.30 9.90
C ASN A 170 3.05 6.62 10.92
N PRO A 171 4.36 6.90 10.88
CA PRO A 171 5.29 6.33 11.85
C PRO A 171 5.10 6.87 13.27
N VAL A 172 4.43 8.02 13.41
CA VAL A 172 4.08 8.60 14.71
C VAL A 172 2.86 7.87 15.29
N PRO A 173 2.86 7.50 16.59
CA PRO A 173 1.70 6.89 17.22
C PRO A 173 0.45 7.79 17.19
N LYS A 174 -0.72 7.17 17.02
CA LYS A 174 -2.02 7.85 16.83
C LYS A 174 -2.36 8.90 17.90
N PHE A 175 -2.00 8.66 19.16
CA PHE A 175 -2.28 9.61 20.25
C PHE A 175 -1.55 10.96 20.09
N GLN A 176 -0.45 11.00 19.34
CA GLN A 176 0.31 12.24 19.07
C GLN A 176 -0.14 12.97 17.81
N TRP A 177 -1.14 12.47 17.08
CA TRP A 177 -1.68 13.18 15.92
C TRP A 177 -2.54 14.37 16.33
N ARG A 178 -3.16 14.31 17.51
CA ARG A 178 -4.04 15.34 18.06
C ARG A 178 -3.35 16.70 18.05
N THR A 179 -4.09 17.74 17.69
CA THR A 179 -3.63 19.14 17.60
C THR A 179 -2.55 19.40 16.54
N THR A 180 -2.31 18.44 15.65
CA THR A 180 -1.36 18.57 14.52
C THR A 180 -2.09 18.43 13.20
N THR A 181 -1.40 18.77 12.10
CA THR A 181 -1.94 18.59 10.73
C THR A 181 -2.38 17.15 10.45
N ALA A 182 -1.78 16.16 11.12
CA ALA A 182 -2.10 14.75 10.94
C ALA A 182 -3.53 14.40 11.40
N GLU A 183 -4.07 15.09 12.40
CA GLU A 183 -5.45 14.89 12.85
C GLU A 183 -6.44 15.18 11.71
N ASP A 184 -6.31 16.33 11.07
CA ASP A 184 -7.16 16.70 9.93
C ASP A 184 -6.92 15.80 8.73
N ILE A 185 -5.66 15.43 8.43
CA ILE A 185 -5.35 14.50 7.33
C ILE A 185 -6.02 13.13 7.58
N ALA A 186 -6.08 12.66 8.82
CA ALA A 186 -6.75 11.39 9.16
C ALA A 186 -8.25 11.38 8.84
N THR A 187 -8.89 12.55 8.72
CA THR A 187 -10.32 12.67 8.37
C THR A 187 -10.57 12.50 6.87
N ILE A 188 -9.56 12.70 6.02
CA ILE A 188 -9.73 12.69 4.56
C ILE A 188 -9.15 11.45 3.88
N VAL A 189 -8.25 10.72 4.56
CA VAL A 189 -7.62 9.48 4.08
C VAL A 189 -7.53 8.47 5.23
N PRO A 190 -7.78 7.17 4.99
CA PRO A 190 -7.59 6.15 6.01
C PRO A 190 -6.13 6.07 6.43
N MET A 191 -5.83 6.69 7.57
CA MET A 191 -4.48 6.79 8.14
C MET A 191 -4.32 5.92 9.38
N TYR A 192 -3.27 5.11 9.39
CA TYR A 192 -2.99 4.14 10.44
C TYR A 192 -1.56 4.30 10.98
N PRO A 193 -1.33 4.05 12.29
CA PRO A 193 0.01 4.00 12.84
C PRO A 193 0.76 2.76 12.34
N ILE A 194 2.09 2.84 12.25
CA ILE A 194 2.92 1.67 11.89
C ILE A 194 3.08 0.76 13.10
N ASN A 195 2.05 -0.05 13.34
CA ASN A 195 2.04 -1.15 14.28
C ASN A 195 1.24 -2.33 13.67
N ARG A 196 1.11 -3.41 14.42
CA ARG A 196 0.45 -4.63 13.93
C ARG A 196 -1.01 -4.39 13.53
N GLU A 197 -1.77 -3.68 14.34
CA GLU A 197 -3.19 -3.40 14.07
C GLU A 197 -3.36 -2.49 12.84
N GLY A 198 -2.63 -1.38 12.81
CA GLY A 198 -2.69 -0.40 11.73
C GLY A 198 -2.30 -0.97 10.37
N LEU A 199 -1.31 -1.85 10.31
CA LEU A 199 -0.95 -2.54 9.07
C LEU A 199 -2.02 -3.55 8.62
N ASN A 200 -2.66 -4.26 9.55
CA ASN A 200 -3.76 -5.16 9.20
C ASN A 200 -4.97 -4.38 8.67
N ASP A 201 -5.31 -3.26 9.29
CA ASP A 201 -6.41 -2.41 8.84
C ASP A 201 -6.10 -1.74 7.50
N LEU A 202 -4.86 -1.29 7.28
CA LEU A 202 -4.42 -0.83 5.97
C LEU A 202 -4.62 -1.92 4.91
N VAL A 203 -4.19 -3.16 5.16
CA VAL A 203 -4.36 -4.26 4.19
C VAL A 203 -5.82 -4.47 3.83
N LYS A 204 -6.77 -4.34 4.78
CA LYS A 204 -8.20 -4.41 4.46
C LYS A 204 -8.62 -3.32 3.48
N ILE A 205 -8.21 -2.08 3.72
CA ILE A 205 -8.49 -0.96 2.80
C ILE A 205 -7.92 -1.25 1.40
N LEU A 206 -6.68 -1.75 1.33
CA LEU A 206 -6.05 -2.12 0.07
C LEU A 206 -6.68 -3.36 -0.59
N LEU A 207 -7.50 -4.14 0.11
CA LEU A 207 -8.31 -5.22 -0.45
C LEU A 207 -9.70 -4.74 -0.91
N GLY A 208 -10.02 -3.45 -0.75
CA GLY A 208 -11.29 -2.85 -1.18
C GLY A 208 -12.37 -2.81 -0.10
N TYR A 209 -12.00 -3.00 1.17
CA TYR A 209 -12.94 -2.76 2.28
C TYR A 209 -13.29 -1.27 2.34
N PRO A 210 -14.53 -0.92 2.77
CA PRO A 210 -14.95 0.46 2.87
C PRO A 210 -14.07 1.24 3.84
N PHE A 211 -13.92 2.54 3.59
CA PHE A 211 -13.19 3.43 4.50
C PHE A 211 -13.89 3.50 5.86
N PRO A 212 -13.15 3.79 6.95
CA PRO A 212 -13.75 3.99 8.26
C PRO A 212 -14.79 5.12 8.23
N THR A 213 -15.82 5.01 9.08
CA THR A 213 -16.86 6.05 9.19
C THR A 213 -16.24 7.41 9.51
N GLY A 214 -16.68 8.45 8.79
CA GLY A 214 -16.15 9.81 8.95
C GLY A 214 -14.79 10.03 8.30
N VAL A 215 -14.26 9.07 7.53
CA VAL A 215 -13.03 9.20 6.76
C VAL A 215 -13.34 9.26 5.27
N GLY A 216 -13.02 10.39 4.66
CA GLY A 216 -13.17 10.60 3.22
C GLY A 216 -13.26 12.07 2.85
N LEU A 217 -13.01 12.35 1.57
CA LEU A 217 -13.22 13.66 0.95
C LEU A 217 -14.61 13.79 0.35
#